data_AF-A0A2N5KQF2-F1
#
_entry.id   AF-A0A2N5KQF2-F1
#
_cell.length_a   1.000
_cell.length_b   1.000
_cell.length_c   1.000
_cell.angle_alpha   90.00
_cell.angle_beta   90.00
_cell.angle_gamma   90.00
#
_symmetry.space_group_name_H-M   'P 1'
#
loop_
_entity.id
_entity.type
_entity.pdbx_description
1 polymer ?
#
loop_
_entity_poly.entity_id
_entity_poly.type
_entity_poly.pdbx_seq_one_letter_code
_entity_poly.pdbx_strand_id
1 'polypeptide(L)'
;MRSAVAPEYLCPACGARMDVEEIERWVREAEEARDESYAAVEVDEFSQIVREERQREVYRRRKVLYELRNLPLGLAPRPEMILVSYDAEGDAYECRIFYKEPRPVGGLERVNVAAELDPILELKSHPDPNVRLASGKVEEFHALRQGFVSGDDPPPLRRVFYSSEL
;
A
#
# COMPACT_ATOMS: atom_id res chain seq x y z
N MET A 1 18.73 -5.73 -15.35
CA MET A 1 18.98 -6.09 -13.93
C MET A 1 17.83 -5.50 -13.12
N ARG A 2 16.85 -6.31 -12.70
CA ARG A 2 15.71 -5.83 -11.91
C ARG A 2 16.18 -5.71 -10.46
N SER A 3 16.26 -4.49 -9.93
CA SER A 3 16.35 -4.29 -8.48
C SER A 3 15.01 -4.72 -7.91
N ALA A 4 14.98 -5.89 -7.28
CA ALA A 4 13.86 -6.26 -6.42
C ALA A 4 13.92 -5.34 -5.21
N VAL A 5 12.98 -4.39 -5.12
CA VAL A 5 12.80 -3.58 -3.92
C VAL A 5 12.41 -4.57 -2.81
N ALA A 6 13.25 -4.69 -1.79
CA ALA A 6 12.96 -5.53 -0.64
C ALA A 6 11.66 -5.04 0.03
N PRO A 7 10.77 -5.93 0.48
CA PRO A 7 9.54 -5.52 1.12
C PRO A 7 9.86 -4.79 2.44
N GLU A 8 9.40 -3.54 2.54
CA GLU A 8 9.52 -2.70 3.75
C GLU A 8 8.19 -2.64 4.49
N TYR A 9 8.25 -2.70 5.82
CA TYR A 9 7.12 -2.49 6.72
C TYR A 9 7.03 -1.03 7.13
N LEU A 10 5.80 -0.49 7.16
CA LEU A 10 5.51 0.81 7.75
C LEU A 10 4.71 0.62 9.04
N CYS A 11 5.27 1.04 10.17
CA CYS A 11 4.57 0.95 11.45
C CYS A 11 3.35 1.91 11.47
N PRO A 12 2.13 1.41 11.70
CA PRO A 12 0.92 2.25 11.72
C PRO A 12 0.83 3.16 12.96
N ALA A 13 1.64 2.89 14.00
CA ALA A 13 1.62 3.67 15.25
C ALA A 13 2.60 4.85 15.24
N CYS A 14 3.79 4.68 14.67
CA CYS A 14 4.85 5.69 14.70
C CYS A 14 5.43 6.07 13.33
N GLY A 15 4.98 5.43 12.24
CA GLY A 15 5.44 5.73 10.88
C GLY A 15 6.86 5.26 10.57
N ALA A 16 7.51 4.49 11.46
CA ALA A 16 8.83 3.92 11.21
C ALA A 16 8.80 2.96 10.02
N ARG A 17 9.79 3.08 9.14
CA ARG A 17 10.06 2.12 8.06
C ARG A 17 11.08 1.12 8.52
N MET A 18 10.82 -0.16 8.29
CA MET A 18 11.71 -1.24 8.66
C MET A 18 11.83 -2.24 7.52
N ASP A 19 13.05 -2.65 7.21
CA ASP A 19 13.28 -3.76 6.29
C ASP A 19 13.06 -5.14 6.97
N VAL A 20 13.18 -6.21 6.20
CA VAL A 20 12.98 -7.58 6.70
C VAL A 20 13.97 -7.92 7.82
N GLU A 21 15.23 -7.51 7.72
CA GLU A 21 16.27 -7.81 8.72
C GLU A 21 15.99 -7.06 10.04
N GLU A 22 15.55 -5.80 9.93
CA GLU A 22 15.15 -4.97 11.06
C GLU A 22 13.94 -5.55 11.80
N ILE A 23 12.99 -6.14 11.07
CA ILE A 23 11.80 -6.78 11.65
C ILE A 23 12.14 -8.11 12.29
N GLU A 24 13.05 -8.88 11.69
CA GLU A 24 13.58 -10.10 12.31
C GLU A 24 14.30 -9.79 13.63
N ARG A 25 15.04 -8.68 13.70
CA ARG A 25 15.64 -8.21 14.97
C ARG A 25 14.55 -7.79 15.97
N TRP A 26 13.55 -7.05 15.53
CA TRP A 26 12.44 -6.61 16.38
C TRP A 26 11.59 -7.76 16.94
N VAL A 27 11.43 -8.85 16.18
CA VAL A 27 10.81 -10.09 16.68
C VAL A 27 11.69 -10.77 17.72
N ARG A 28 12.99 -10.89 17.46
CA ARG A 28 13.95 -11.49 18.41
C ARG A 28 13.96 -10.76 19.75
N GLU A 29 13.95 -9.43 19.75
CA GLU A 29 13.86 -8.62 20.98
C GLU A 29 12.60 -8.95 21.82
N ALA A 30 11.46 -9.23 21.18
CA ALA A 30 10.26 -9.63 21.90
C ALA A 30 10.32 -11.06 22.43
N GLU A 31 10.95 -11.97 21.67
CA GLU A 31 11.16 -13.36 22.09
C GLU A 31 12.09 -13.43 23.31
N GLU A 32 13.18 -12.66 23.29
CA GLU A 32 14.10 -12.51 24.41
C GLU A 32 13.39 -11.95 25.64
N ALA A 33 12.64 -10.84 25.49
CA ALA A 33 11.88 -10.25 26.61
C ALA A 33 10.81 -11.19 27.19
N ARG A 34 10.24 -12.09 26.35
CA ARG A 34 9.35 -13.15 26.82
C ARG A 34 10.13 -14.21 27.60
N ASP A 35 11.26 -14.67 27.08
CA ASP A 35 12.05 -15.73 27.71
C ASP A 35 12.62 -15.27 29.07
N GLU A 36 13.02 -14.00 29.17
CA GLU A 36 13.39 -13.36 30.44
C GLU A 36 12.24 -13.39 31.46
N SER A 37 10.99 -13.20 31.02
CA SER A 37 9.82 -13.27 31.91
C SER A 37 9.52 -14.69 32.44
N TYR A 38 9.98 -15.72 31.74
CA TYR A 38 9.91 -17.12 32.21
C TYR A 38 11.03 -17.48 33.18
N ALA A 39 12.18 -16.80 33.11
CA ALA A 39 13.29 -16.99 34.05
C ALA A 39 13.02 -16.42 35.47
N ALA A 40 11.96 -15.62 35.64
CA ALA A 40 11.52 -15.15 36.96
C ALA A 40 10.99 -16.32 37.82
N VAL A 41 11.63 -16.54 38.97
CA VAL A 41 11.40 -17.68 39.89
C VAL A 41 10.14 -17.54 40.73
N GLU A 42 9.68 -16.31 40.98
CA GLU A 42 8.41 -16.04 41.67
C GLU A 42 7.27 -15.89 40.65
N VAL A 43 6.29 -16.78 40.72
CA VAL A 43 5.08 -16.72 39.90
C VAL A 43 3.96 -16.16 40.75
N ASP A 44 3.84 -14.84 40.78
CA ASP A 44 2.64 -14.16 41.28
C ASP A 44 1.64 -13.88 40.13
N GLU A 45 0.45 -13.43 40.48
CA GLU A 45 -0.62 -13.13 39.52
C GLU A 45 -0.19 -12.04 38.51
N PHE A 46 0.64 -11.09 38.94
CA PHE A 46 1.23 -10.07 38.07
C PHE A 46 2.23 -10.67 37.07
N SER A 47 3.06 -11.62 37.51
CA SER A 47 4.02 -12.32 36.66
C SER A 47 3.31 -13.14 35.59
N GLN A 48 2.13 -13.69 35.89
CA GLN A 48 1.29 -14.35 34.89
C GLN A 48 0.76 -13.36 33.84
N ILE A 49 0.24 -12.21 34.26
CA ILE A 49 -0.23 -11.14 33.35
C ILE A 49 0.91 -10.65 32.45
N VAL A 50 2.10 -10.43 33.01
CA VAL A 50 3.28 -10.00 32.26
C VAL A 50 3.66 -11.04 31.20
N ARG A 51 3.67 -12.33 31.54
CA ARG A 51 3.96 -13.41 30.59
C ARG A 51 2.94 -13.46 29.45
N GLU A 52 1.65 -13.31 29.75
CA GLU A 52 0.60 -13.28 28.74
C GLU A 52 0.74 -12.09 27.78
N GLU A 53 1.01 -10.89 28.30
CA GLU A 53 1.23 -9.70 27.48
C GLU A 53 2.49 -9.82 26.61
N ARG A 54 3.59 -10.37 27.15
CA ARG A 54 4.81 -10.64 26.37
C ARG A 54 4.55 -11.67 25.28
N GLN A 55 3.78 -12.71 25.56
CA GLN A 55 3.40 -13.70 24.56
C GLN A 55 2.53 -13.10 23.45
N ARG A 56 1.55 -12.25 23.80
CA ARG A 56 0.72 -11.51 22.83
C ARG A 56 1.59 -10.62 21.95
N GLU A 57 2.59 -9.96 22.52
CA GLU A 57 3.52 -9.13 21.77
C GLU A 57 4.36 -9.96 20.78
N VAL A 58 4.91 -11.10 21.20
CA VAL A 58 5.60 -12.03 20.29
C VAL A 58 4.69 -12.46 19.14
N TYR A 59 3.43 -12.80 19.41
CA TYR A 59 2.47 -13.14 18.36
C TYR A 59 2.21 -11.98 17.40
N ARG A 60 2.02 -10.76 17.90
CA ARG A 60 1.83 -9.56 17.07
C ARG A 60 3.01 -9.33 16.14
N ARG A 61 4.24 -9.40 16.66
CA ARG A 61 5.46 -9.16 15.87
C ARG A 61 5.74 -10.28 14.86
N ARG A 62 5.55 -11.55 15.26
CA ARG A 62 5.66 -12.70 14.35
C ARG A 62 4.64 -12.63 13.23
N LYS A 63 3.41 -12.18 13.51
CA LYS A 63 2.40 -11.97 12.47
C LYS A 63 2.90 -10.98 11.41
N VAL A 64 3.47 -9.85 11.81
CA VAL A 64 4.08 -8.88 10.89
C VAL A 64 5.20 -9.51 10.06
N LEU A 65 6.13 -10.22 10.71
CA LEU A 65 7.22 -10.92 10.02
C LEU A 65 6.71 -11.96 9.02
N TYR A 66 5.69 -12.73 9.39
CA TYR A 66 5.04 -13.69 8.50
C TYR A 66 4.27 -13.00 7.39
N GLU A 67 3.61 -11.88 7.64
CA GLU A 67 2.94 -11.09 6.61
C GLU A 67 3.94 -10.53 5.60
N LEU A 68 5.17 -10.21 6.00
CA LEU A 68 6.23 -9.74 5.11
C LEU A 68 6.97 -10.87 4.39
N ARG A 69 7.21 -11.99 5.05
CA ARG A 69 7.86 -13.18 4.45
C ARG A 69 6.90 -13.97 3.57
N ASN A 70 5.62 -14.04 3.96
CA ASN A 70 4.53 -14.63 3.18
C ASN A 70 3.75 -13.58 2.40
N LEU A 71 4.18 -12.31 2.41
CA LEU A 71 3.84 -11.36 1.36
C LEU A 71 4.36 -12.06 0.11
N PRO A 72 3.48 -12.50 -0.80
CA PRO A 72 3.96 -13.00 -2.05
C PRO A 72 4.79 -11.84 -2.62
N LEU A 73 6.10 -12.05 -2.81
CA LEU A 73 6.87 -11.27 -3.76
C LEU A 73 6.23 -11.54 -5.14
N GLY A 74 5.06 -10.96 -5.41
CA GLY A 74 4.18 -11.45 -6.46
C GLY A 74 2.73 -10.96 -6.32
N LEU A 75 2.45 -9.84 -6.99
CA LEU A 75 1.15 -9.20 -7.18
C LEU A 75 0.70 -8.35 -5.98
N ALA A 76 1.07 -7.07 -6.01
CA ALA A 76 0.18 -6.06 -5.44
C ALA A 76 -1.25 -6.34 -5.91
N PRO A 77 -2.26 -6.17 -5.04
CA PRO A 77 -3.62 -6.51 -5.37
C PRO A 77 -3.96 -5.83 -6.68
N ARG A 78 -4.27 -6.61 -7.71
CA ARG A 78 -4.56 -6.07 -9.03
C ARG A 78 -5.96 -5.46 -8.96
N PRO A 79 -6.13 -4.18 -9.32
CA PRO A 79 -7.45 -3.59 -9.37
C PRO A 79 -8.31 -4.36 -10.38
N GLU A 80 -9.58 -4.50 -10.05
CA GLU A 80 -10.60 -4.98 -10.98
C GLU A 80 -11.02 -3.86 -11.94
N MET A 81 -10.98 -2.63 -11.45
CA MET A 81 -11.41 -1.45 -12.17
C MET A 81 -10.74 -0.19 -11.63
N ILE A 82 -10.43 0.75 -12.53
CA ILE A 82 -10.00 2.11 -12.18
C ILE A 82 -10.97 3.10 -12.85
N LEU A 83 -11.60 3.96 -12.06
CA LEU A 83 -12.38 5.09 -12.54
C LEU A 83 -11.49 6.33 -12.49
N VAL A 84 -11.28 6.97 -13.63
CA VAL A 84 -10.62 8.28 -13.73
C VAL A 84 -11.70 9.33 -14.01
N SER A 85 -11.78 10.36 -13.18
CA SER A 85 -12.67 11.51 -13.35
C SER A 85 -11.87 12.80 -13.32
N TYR A 86 -12.22 13.74 -14.17
CA TYR A 86 -11.69 15.09 -14.17
C TYR A 86 -12.60 16.01 -13.36
N ASP A 87 -11.99 16.72 -12.42
CA ASP A 87 -12.60 17.81 -11.68
C ASP A 87 -12.21 19.14 -12.34
N ALA A 88 -13.21 19.85 -12.88
CA ALA A 88 -13.02 21.13 -13.54
C ALA A 88 -12.80 22.28 -12.56
N GLU A 89 -13.22 22.15 -11.30
CA GLU A 89 -13.03 23.19 -10.28
C GLU A 89 -11.58 23.20 -9.77
N GLY A 90 -11.04 22.00 -9.51
CA GLY A 90 -9.67 21.81 -9.04
C GLY A 90 -8.62 21.60 -10.13
N ASP A 91 -9.02 21.58 -11.40
CA ASP A 91 -8.19 21.22 -12.56
C ASP A 91 -7.32 19.98 -12.31
N ALA A 92 -7.98 18.90 -11.88
CA ALA A 92 -7.31 17.71 -11.39
C ALA A 92 -8.02 16.43 -11.83
N TYR A 93 -7.28 15.32 -11.89
CA TYR A 93 -7.83 13.99 -12.04
C TYR A 93 -7.96 13.30 -10.68
N GLU A 94 -9.15 12.78 -10.40
CA GLU A 94 -9.43 11.84 -9.33
C GLU A 94 -9.46 10.42 -9.92
N CYS A 95 -8.65 9.53 -9.36
CA CYS A 95 -8.69 8.10 -9.64
C CYS A 95 -9.28 7.35 -8.46
N ARG A 96 -10.30 6.54 -8.71
CA ARG A 96 -10.83 5.57 -7.74
C ARG A 96 -10.49 4.17 -8.20
N ILE A 97 -9.93 3.38 -7.29
CA ILE A 97 -9.44 2.04 -7.56
C ILE A 97 -10.34 1.04 -6.83
N PHE A 98 -10.84 0.06 -7.57
CA PHE A 98 -11.74 -0.97 -7.07
C PHE A 98 -11.05 -2.32 -7.13
N TYR A 99 -11.17 -3.08 -6.04
CA TYR A 99 -10.60 -4.42 -5.91
C TYR A 99 -11.71 -5.46 -5.79
N LYS A 100 -11.43 -6.67 -6.31
CA LYS A 100 -12.31 -7.83 -6.12
C LYS A 100 -12.34 -8.23 -4.65
N GLU A 101 -13.51 -8.67 -4.15
CA GLU A 101 -13.62 -9.16 -2.78
C GLU A 101 -13.00 -10.56 -2.60
N PRO A 102 -12.40 -10.86 -1.43
CA PRO A 102 -12.26 -9.98 -0.26
C PRO A 102 -11.23 -8.86 -0.48
N ARG A 103 -11.55 -7.64 -0.02
CA ARG A 103 -10.69 -6.47 -0.25
C ARG A 103 -9.31 -6.68 0.39
N PRO A 104 -8.22 -6.33 -0.31
CA PRO A 104 -6.88 -6.38 0.27
C PRO A 104 -6.75 -5.39 1.42
N VAL A 105 -6.10 -5.81 2.51
CA VAL A 105 -5.73 -4.91 3.61
C VAL A 105 -4.70 -3.92 3.08
N GLY A 106 -4.99 -2.62 3.18
CA GLY A 106 -4.11 -1.57 2.65
C GLY A 106 -4.24 -1.32 1.14
N GLY A 107 -5.33 -1.79 0.50
CA GLY A 107 -5.64 -1.42 -0.89
C GLY A 107 -5.79 0.09 -1.05
N LEU A 108 -5.09 0.65 -2.03
CA LEU A 108 -5.20 2.06 -2.38
C LEU A 108 -6.56 2.33 -2.99
N GLU A 109 -7.40 3.15 -2.36
CA GLU A 109 -8.76 3.42 -2.87
C GLU A 109 -8.83 4.64 -3.78
N ARG A 110 -7.92 5.62 -3.59
CA ARG A 110 -7.96 6.90 -4.29
C ARG A 110 -6.58 7.50 -4.56
N VAL A 111 -6.40 8.10 -5.73
CA VAL A 111 -5.26 8.95 -6.10
C VAL A 111 -5.79 10.25 -6.71
N ASN A 112 -5.23 11.40 -6.36
CA ASN A 112 -5.52 12.66 -7.04
C ASN A 112 -4.24 13.21 -7.63
N VAL A 113 -4.32 13.83 -8.82
CA VAL A 113 -3.17 14.44 -9.51
C VAL A 113 -3.64 15.65 -10.31
N ALA A 114 -2.82 16.69 -10.39
CA ALA A 114 -3.10 17.86 -11.24
C ALA A 114 -3.27 17.42 -12.71
N ALA A 115 -4.11 18.13 -13.47
CA ALA A 115 -4.39 17.81 -14.87
C ALA A 115 -3.28 18.29 -15.84
N GLU A 116 -2.02 18.10 -15.44
CA GLU A 116 -0.82 18.47 -16.16
C GLU A 116 0.07 17.22 -16.38
N LEU A 117 0.83 17.20 -17.47
CA LEU A 117 1.61 16.02 -17.85
C LEU A 117 2.72 15.68 -16.85
N ASP A 118 3.44 16.69 -16.34
CA ASP A 118 4.59 16.45 -15.46
C ASP A 118 4.18 15.79 -14.12
N PRO A 119 3.17 16.29 -13.38
CA PRO A 119 2.66 15.61 -12.19
C PRO A 119 2.16 14.18 -12.46
N ILE A 120 1.55 13.93 -13.62
CA ILE A 120 1.11 12.58 -14.01
C ILE A 120 2.31 11.65 -14.19
N LEU A 121 3.38 12.11 -14.84
CA LEU A 121 4.58 11.33 -15.10
C LEU A 121 5.39 11.05 -13.82
N GLU A 122 5.43 11.98 -12.87
CA GLU A 122 6.09 11.77 -11.57
C GLU A 122 5.53 10.54 -10.84
N LEU A 123 4.21 10.32 -10.91
CA LEU A 123 3.55 9.18 -10.30
C LEU A 123 3.93 7.83 -10.92
N LYS A 124 4.53 7.79 -12.12
CA LYS A 124 5.07 6.55 -12.70
C LYS A 124 6.29 6.02 -11.95
N SER A 125 6.95 6.86 -11.16
CA SER A 125 8.10 6.47 -10.32
C SER A 125 7.69 6.11 -8.90
N HIS A 126 6.40 6.18 -8.56
CA HIS A 126 5.89 5.92 -7.22
C HIS A 126 6.19 4.46 -6.79
N PRO A 127 6.54 4.20 -5.50
CA PRO A 127 6.88 2.84 -5.04
C PRO A 127 5.70 1.85 -5.15
N ASP A 128 4.46 2.31 -4.97
CA ASP A 128 3.25 1.50 -5.11
C ASP A 128 2.91 1.22 -6.60
N PRO A 129 2.85 -0.05 -7.04
CA PRO A 129 2.49 -0.43 -8.40
C PRO A 129 1.07 -0.01 -8.84
N ASN A 130 0.11 0.09 -7.92
CA ASN A 130 -1.25 0.53 -8.23
C ASN A 130 -1.30 2.03 -8.50
N VAL A 131 -0.44 2.84 -7.84
CA VAL A 131 -0.26 4.25 -8.20
C VAL A 131 0.35 4.38 -9.58
N ARG A 132 1.38 3.59 -9.91
CA ARG A 132 1.99 3.60 -11.25
C ARG A 132 0.99 3.19 -12.33
N LEU A 133 0.18 2.17 -12.06
CA LEU A 133 -0.89 1.72 -12.94
C LEU A 133 -1.95 2.80 -13.15
N ALA A 134 -2.43 3.42 -12.06
CA ALA A 134 -3.39 4.52 -12.12
C ALA A 134 -2.82 5.71 -12.91
N SER A 135 -1.55 6.08 -12.69
CA SER A 135 -0.85 7.13 -13.45
C SER A 135 -0.85 6.86 -14.95
N GLY A 136 -0.56 5.62 -15.38
CA GLY A 136 -0.65 5.25 -16.80
C GLY A 136 -2.06 5.43 -17.39
N LYS A 137 -3.10 5.18 -16.59
CA LYS A 137 -4.50 5.38 -17.01
C LYS A 137 -4.93 6.83 -17.01
N VAL A 138 -4.40 7.64 -16.09
CA VAL A 138 -4.58 9.09 -16.11
C VAL A 138 -3.92 9.69 -17.34
N GLU A 139 -2.69 9.29 -17.67
CA GLU A 139 -2.00 9.75 -18.88
C GLU A 139 -2.80 9.41 -20.15
N GLU A 140 -3.30 8.18 -20.27
CA GLU A 140 -4.16 7.76 -21.39
C GLU A 140 -5.42 8.64 -21.49
N PHE A 141 -6.06 8.92 -20.36
CA PHE A 141 -7.26 9.75 -20.31
C PHE A 141 -6.95 11.25 -20.57
N HIS A 142 -5.80 11.73 -20.10
CA HIS A 142 -5.34 13.10 -20.33
C HIS A 142 -5.07 13.33 -21.82
N ALA A 143 -4.33 12.43 -22.47
CA ALA A 143 -4.07 12.49 -23.90
C ALA A 143 -5.37 12.45 -24.72
N LEU A 144 -6.31 11.57 -24.35
CA LEU A 144 -7.64 11.51 -24.96
C LEU A 144 -8.33 12.88 -24.89
N ARG A 145 -8.41 13.47 -23.69
CA ARG A 145 -9.05 14.78 -23.48
C ARG A 145 -8.38 15.92 -24.23
N GLN A 146 -7.04 15.96 -24.30
CA GLN A 146 -6.32 16.97 -25.07
C GLN A 146 -6.68 16.92 -26.57
N GLY A 147 -6.97 15.72 -27.09
CA GLY A 147 -7.50 15.55 -28.44
C GLY A 147 -8.87 16.21 -28.66
N PHE A 148 -9.76 16.16 -27.66
CA PHE A 148 -11.06 16.84 -27.71
C PHE A 148 -10.97 18.35 -27.52
N VAL A 149 -10.09 18.82 -26.63
CA VAL A 149 -9.83 20.27 -26.44
C VAL A 149 -9.31 20.91 -27.74
N SER A 150 -8.60 20.13 -28.56
CA SER A 150 -8.14 20.56 -29.89
C SER A 150 -9.22 20.47 -30.98
N GLY A 151 -10.38 19.87 -30.69
CA GLY A 151 -11.52 19.73 -31.59
C GLY A 151 -12.73 20.54 -31.14
N ASP A 152 -13.86 20.39 -31.86
CA ASP A 152 -15.11 21.11 -31.56
C ASP A 152 -16.01 20.39 -30.53
N ASP A 153 -15.66 19.16 -30.14
CA ASP A 153 -16.47 18.36 -29.21
C ASP A 153 -16.01 18.55 -27.76
N PRO A 154 -16.95 18.61 -26.78
CA PRO A 154 -16.60 18.76 -25.37
C PRO A 154 -15.82 17.53 -24.87
N PRO A 155 -14.74 17.72 -24.10
CA PRO A 155 -13.93 16.61 -23.61
C PRO A 155 -14.70 15.76 -22.58
N PRO A 156 -14.46 14.43 -22.57
CA PRO A 156 -15.09 13.56 -21.59
C PRO A 156 -14.67 13.91 -20.15
N LEU A 157 -15.61 13.84 -19.22
CA LEU A 157 -15.37 14.14 -17.79
C LEU A 157 -14.88 12.93 -17.00
N ARG A 158 -15.16 11.71 -17.47
CA ARG A 158 -14.74 10.48 -16.78
C ARG A 158 -14.55 9.32 -17.74
N ARG A 159 -13.71 8.37 -17.37
CA ARG A 159 -13.54 7.08 -18.05
C ARG A 159 -13.30 5.98 -17.03
N VAL A 160 -13.90 4.82 -17.28
CA VAL A 160 -13.70 3.60 -16.51
C VAL A 160 -12.76 2.68 -17.29
N PHE A 161 -11.78 2.12 -16.61
CA PHE A 161 -10.87 1.11 -17.13
C PHE A 161 -11.11 -0.19 -16.38
N TYR A 162 -11.48 -1.24 -17.11
CA TYR A 162 -11.69 -2.58 -16.53
C TYR A 162 -10.41 -3.40 -16.52
N SER A 163 -10.38 -4.49 -15.76
CA SER A 163 -9.23 -5.41 -15.66
C SER A 163 -8.63 -5.89 -16.99
N SER A 164 -9.41 -5.91 -18.09
CA SER A 164 -8.92 -6.20 -19.45
C SER A 164 -8.02 -5.11 -20.04
N GLU A 165 -8.15 -3.88 -19.55
CA GLU A 165 -7.41 -2.69 -19.99
C GLU A 165 -6.28 -2.31 -19.02
N LEU A 166 -6.22 -2.93 -17.82
CA LEU A 166 -5.25 -2.64 -16.76
C LEU A 166 -3.92 -3.39 -16.93
#